data_AF-A0A2D4QZQ1-F1
#
_entry.id   AF-A0A2D4QZQ1-F1
#
_cell.length_a   1.000
_cell.length_b   1.000
_cell.length_c   1.000
_cell.angle_alpha   90.00
_cell.angle_beta   90.00
_cell.angle_gamma   90.00
#
_symmetry.space_group_name_H-M   'P 1'
#
loop_
_entity.id
_entity.type
_entity.pdbx_description
1 polymer ?
#
loop_
_entity_poly.entity_id
_entity_poly.type
_entity_poly.pdbx_seq_one_letter_code
_entity_poly.pdbx_strand_id
1 'polypeptide(L)' 'PWDGTFNGQELPVASYYYIIEYNDNTTENSNGIITIVK' A
#
# COMPACT_ATOMS: atom_id res chain seq x y z
N PRO A 1 3.93 4.16 8.50
CA PRO A 1 4.38 2.94 7.77
C PRO A 1 3.35 1.83 7.95
N TRP A 2 3.00 1.09 6.88
CA TRP A 2 2.13 -0.08 6.97
C TRP A 2 2.87 -1.26 7.60
N ASP A 3 2.18 -2.03 8.44
CA ASP A 3 2.76 -3.15 9.21
C ASP A 3 2.67 -4.52 8.49
N GLY A 4 2.13 -4.55 7.26
CA GLY A 4 1.97 -5.78 6.48
C GLY A 4 0.66 -6.54 6.76
N THR A 5 -0.25 -5.98 7.56
CA THR A 5 -1.53 -6.61 7.89
C THR A 5 -2.72 -5.95 7.18
N PHE A 6 -3.76 -6.73 6.89
CA PHE A 6 -5.06 -6.22 6.43
C PHE A 6 -6.16 -6.75 7.34
N ASN A 7 -6.92 -5.85 7.96
CA ASN A 7 -7.93 -6.19 8.97
C ASN A 7 -7.40 -7.09 10.10
N GLY A 8 -6.15 -6.85 10.53
CA GLY A 8 -5.50 -7.62 11.59
C GLY A 8 -5.00 -9.00 11.16
N GLN A 9 -5.07 -9.35 9.87
CA GLN A 9 -4.51 -10.59 9.33
C GLN A 9 -3.25 -10.31 8.51
N GLU A 10 -2.22 -11.13 8.68
CA GLU A 10 -1.00 -11.06 7.86
C GLU A 10 -1.31 -11.37 6.40
N LEU A 11 -0.78 -10.55 5.51
CA LEU A 11 -0.87 -10.81 4.07
C LEU A 11 0.26 -11.76 3.63
N PRO A 12 0.01 -12.62 2.63
CA PRO A 12 1.03 -13.53 2.10
C PRO A 12 2.20 -12.78 1.44
N VAL A 13 3.33 -13.49 1.30
CA VAL A 13 4.48 -13.06 0.49
C VAL A 13 4.02 -12.90 -0.96
N ALA A 14 3.88 -11.66 -1.39
CA ALA A 14 3.40 -11.28 -2.72
C ALA A 14 3.72 -9.80 -3.00
N SER A 15 3.49 -9.40 -4.25
CA SER A 15 3.51 -8.00 -4.66
C SER A 15 2.10 -7.42 -4.68
N TYR A 16 1.93 -6.26 -4.05
CA TYR A 16 0.67 -5.53 -3.95
C TYR A 16 0.79 -4.18 -4.63
N TYR A 17 -0.21 -3.82 -5.41
CA TYR A 17 -0.34 -2.49 -5.99
C TYR A 17 -1.01 -1.56 -4.96
N TYR A 18 -0.49 -0.34 -4.81
CA TYR A 18 -1.05 0.67 -3.91
C TYR A 18 -1.32 1.98 -4.65
N ILE A 19 -2.30 2.73 -4.13
CA ILE A 19 -2.62 4.10 -4.52
C ILE A 19 -2.66 4.95 -3.24
N ILE A 20 -2.07 6.13 -3.27
CA ILE A 20 -2.14 7.16 -2.23
C ILE A 20 -2.89 8.35 -2.81
N GLU A 21 -4.02 8.68 -2.19
CA GLU A 21 -4.84 9.86 -2.51
C GLU A 21 -4.59 10.94 -1.46
N TYR A 22 -4.06 12.09 -1.90
CA TYR A 22 -3.69 13.19 -0.99
C TYR A 22 -4.90 14.02 -0.53
N ASN A 23 -6.04 13.92 -1.22
CA ASN A 23 -7.29 14.61 -0.90
C ASN A 23 -7.17 16.14 -0.76
N ASP A 24 -6.19 16.75 -1.42
CA ASP A 24 -5.92 18.20 -1.38
C ASP A 24 -6.34 18.92 -2.69
N ASN A 25 -7.02 18.21 -3.59
CA ASN A 25 -7.49 18.68 -4.91
C ASN A 25 -6.39 19.22 -5.86
N THR A 26 -5.11 19.08 -5.51
CA THR A 26 -4.01 19.72 -6.24
C THR A 26 -2.84 18.78 -6.50
N THR A 27 -2.61 17.82 -5.61
CA THR A 27 -1.56 16.82 -5.74
C THR A 27 -2.10 15.60 -6.47
N GLU A 28 -1.38 15.15 -7.50
CA GLU A 28 -1.70 13.93 -8.23
C GLU A 28 -1.52 12.69 -7.33
N ASN A 29 -2.37 11.68 -7.52
CA ASN A 29 -2.27 10.43 -6.78
C ASN A 29 -0.92 9.75 -7.02
N SER A 30 -0.27 9.32 -5.94
CA SER A 30 0.93 8.49 -6.03
C SER A 30 0.54 7.01 -6.07
N ASN A 31 1.22 6.22 -6.88
CA ASN A 31 0.98 4.78 -6.96
C ASN A 31 2.30 4.01 -7.11
N GLY A 32 2.24 2.70 -6.85
CA GLY A 32 3.41 1.85 -6.94
C GLY A 32 3.15 0.41 -6.53
N ILE A 33 4.23 -0.36 -6.42
CA ILE A 33 4.21 -1.75 -6.00
C ILE A 33 4.99 -1.88 -4.70
N ILE A 34 4.42 -2.56 -3.72
CA ILE A 34 5.14 -3.03 -2.53
C ILE A 34 5.23 -4.55 -2.59
N THR A 35 6.42 -5.09 -2.32
CA THR A 35 6.65 -6.54 -2.24
C THR A 35 6.86 -6.92 -0.78
N ILE A 36 6.03 -7.83 -0.29
CA ILE A 36 6.20 -8.45 1.02
C ILE A 36 7.16 -9.63 0.84
N VAL A 37 8.28 -9.59 1.56
CA VAL A 37 9.31 -10.66 1.60
C VAL A 37 9.50 -11.13 3.05
N LYS A 38 9.94 -12.38 3.24
CA LYS A 38 10.17 -13.00 4.56
C LYS A 38 11.66 -13.18 4.85
#